data_AF-A0A4Q0S320-F1
#
_entry.id   AF-A0A4Q0S320-F1
#
_cell.length_a   1.000
_cell.length_b   1.000
_cell.length_c   1.000
_cell.angle_alpha   90.00
_cell.angle_beta   90.00
_cell.angle_gamma   90.00
#
_symmetry.space_group_name_H-M   'P 1'
#
loop_
_entity.id
_entity.type
_entity.pdbx_description
1 polymer ?
#
loop_
_entity_poly.entity_id
_entity_poly.type
_entity_poly.pdbx_seq_one_letter_code
_entity_poly.pdbx_strand_id
1 'polypeptide(L)'
;MARALSTSITRRNIVAGLAITAVPLALATANNVHAQDKQTAPEKSLYERLGGVVAIAAVVDHFSDAVVRNPMVGQKSKNPQLREWHTKSLERLPGLKFMRTLWVCDVSGGPFKFTATRPGATPLGLEEAHRNLRISPAEFDEVAAELGRSLDHFKVPKREKAEVLEAFAAHKDEVTAGYFAKRG
;
A
#
# COMPACT_ATOMS: atom_id res chain seq x y z
N MET A 1 3.49 -27.70 41.06
CA MET A 1 2.05 -28.05 41.11
C MET A 1 1.25 -26.81 40.73
N ALA A 2 0.16 -26.96 39.96
CA ALA A 2 -0.95 -26.00 39.77
C ALA A 2 -0.61 -24.56 39.28
N ARG A 3 -1.45 -23.86 38.52
CA ARG A 3 -2.70 -24.21 37.79
C ARG A 3 -2.86 -23.18 36.66
N ALA A 4 -3.38 -23.58 35.50
CA ALA A 4 -3.91 -22.63 34.53
C ALA A 4 -5.26 -22.07 35.00
N LEU A 5 -5.54 -20.80 34.70
CA LEU A 5 -6.87 -20.20 34.88
C LEU A 5 -7.35 -19.62 33.55
N SER A 6 -8.28 -20.33 32.93
CA SER A 6 -9.12 -19.84 31.84
C SER A 6 -10.33 -19.12 32.43
N THR A 7 -10.69 -17.96 31.88
CA THR A 7 -11.98 -17.31 32.15
C THR A 7 -12.61 -16.80 30.85
N SER A 8 -13.61 -17.53 30.37
CA SER A 8 -14.43 -17.13 29.22
C SER A 8 -15.41 -16.02 29.62
N ILE A 9 -15.41 -14.89 28.90
CA ILE A 9 -16.39 -13.81 29.12
C ILE A 9 -17.62 -14.04 28.24
N THR A 10 -18.70 -14.52 28.86
CA THR A 10 -20.00 -14.73 28.21
C THR A 10 -20.69 -13.39 27.94
N ARG A 11 -20.97 -13.07 26.67
CA ARG A 11 -21.88 -11.97 26.31
C ARG A 11 -23.34 -12.39 26.47
N ARG A 12 -24.08 -11.71 27.34
CA ARG A 12 -25.54 -11.62 27.31
C ARG A 12 -25.97 -10.21 27.69
N ASN A 13 -26.88 -9.63 26.91
CA ASN A 13 -27.89 -8.68 27.39
C ASN A 13 -29.12 -8.82 26.49
N ILE A 14 -30.30 -8.57 27.08
CA ILE A 14 -31.59 -9.13 26.66
C ILE A 14 -32.62 -8.00 26.49
N VAL A 15 -33.35 -8.07 25.37
CA VAL A 15 -34.78 -7.74 25.15
C VAL A 15 -35.42 -6.54 25.89
N ALA A 16 -36.00 -5.61 25.12
CA ALA A 16 -37.37 -5.06 25.23
C ALA A 16 -37.59 -4.04 24.06
N GLY A 17 -38.75 -3.88 23.42
CA GLY A 17 -40.05 -4.53 23.61
C GLY A 17 -41.14 -3.51 23.99
N LEU A 18 -41.76 -2.82 23.02
CA LEU A 18 -42.96 -2.01 23.27
C LEU A 18 -43.85 -1.85 22.01
N ALA A 19 -45.07 -2.39 22.09
CA ALA A 19 -46.25 -1.93 21.34
C ALA A 19 -47.00 -0.92 22.25
N ILE A 20 -48.07 -0.18 21.91
CA ILE A 20 -49.14 -0.35 20.91
C ILE A 20 -49.59 1.06 20.49
N THR A 21 -50.13 1.27 19.29
CA THR A 21 -51.57 1.48 18.99
C THR A 21 -51.73 1.88 17.52
N ALA A 22 -52.96 2.00 17.02
CA ALA A 22 -53.28 2.52 15.68
C ALA A 22 -54.44 3.52 15.74
N VAL A 23 -54.40 4.56 14.90
CA VAL A 23 -55.53 5.45 14.59
C VAL A 23 -55.47 5.80 13.09
N PRO A 24 -56.53 5.55 12.29
CA PRO A 24 -56.53 5.88 10.86
C PRO A 24 -57.41 7.10 10.54
N LEU A 25 -56.92 8.06 9.73
CA LEU A 25 -57.76 8.77 8.74
C LEU A 25 -56.96 9.56 7.68
N ALA A 26 -57.62 9.77 6.54
CA ALA A 26 -57.36 10.73 5.46
C ALA A 26 -56.29 10.38 4.40
N LEU A 27 -56.77 10.09 3.18
CA LEU A 27 -56.00 10.09 1.95
C LEU A 27 -55.49 11.51 1.62
N ALA A 28 -54.21 11.62 1.29
CA ALA A 28 -53.69 12.67 0.41
C ALA A 28 -52.77 12.00 -0.62
N THR A 29 -53.20 11.97 -1.89
CA THR A 29 -52.42 11.37 -2.98
C THR A 29 -51.32 12.33 -3.43
N ALA A 30 -50.21 12.35 -2.69
CA ALA A 30 -48.93 12.82 -3.20
C ALA A 30 -48.17 11.60 -3.74
N ASN A 31 -48.04 11.51 -5.08
CA ASN A 31 -47.08 10.60 -5.70
C ASN A 31 -45.67 11.12 -5.42
N ASN A 32 -45.18 10.90 -4.20
CA ASN A 32 -43.76 10.92 -3.91
C ASN A 32 -43.15 9.74 -4.67
N VAL A 33 -42.78 10.01 -5.92
CA VAL A 33 -41.77 9.23 -6.62
C VAL A 33 -40.50 9.37 -5.81
N HIS A 34 -40.33 8.49 -4.83
CA HIS A 34 -39.02 8.17 -4.32
C HIS A 34 -38.23 7.61 -5.50
N ALA A 35 -37.56 8.52 -6.20
CA ALA A 35 -36.24 8.21 -6.71
C ALA A 35 -35.44 7.71 -5.51
N GLN A 36 -35.46 6.40 -5.30
CA GLN A 36 -34.40 5.75 -4.57
C GLN A 36 -33.17 6.03 -5.41
N ASP A 37 -32.40 7.04 -5.02
CA ASP A 37 -30.98 7.08 -5.34
C ASP A 37 -30.48 5.68 -4.99
N LYS A 38 -30.13 4.93 -6.04
CA LYS A 38 -29.39 3.68 -5.88
C LYS A 38 -28.05 4.12 -5.35
N GLN A 39 -27.96 4.22 -4.03
CA GLN A 39 -26.77 4.55 -3.29
C GLN A 39 -25.82 3.36 -3.48
N THR A 40 -25.13 3.38 -4.63
CA THR A 40 -24.10 2.42 -5.00
C THR A 40 -23.16 2.34 -3.82
N ALA A 41 -23.01 1.13 -3.27
CA ALA A 41 -22.07 0.89 -2.20
C ALA A 41 -20.71 1.47 -2.61
N PRO A 42 -20.02 2.20 -1.70
CA PRO A 42 -18.77 2.87 -2.04
C PRO A 42 -17.79 1.87 -2.67
N GLU A 43 -17.10 2.29 -3.73
CA GLU A 43 -16.15 1.41 -4.39
C GLU A 43 -15.05 1.00 -3.41
N LYS A 44 -14.69 -0.29 -3.43
CA LYS A 44 -13.61 -0.85 -2.60
C LYS A 44 -12.30 -0.11 -2.86
N SER A 45 -11.57 0.19 -1.78
CA SER A 45 -10.25 0.83 -1.92
C SER A 45 -9.30 -0.07 -2.70
N LEU A 46 -8.23 0.51 -3.27
CA LEU A 46 -7.21 -0.26 -3.96
C LEU A 46 -6.59 -1.30 -3.00
N TYR A 47 -6.41 -0.97 -1.73
CA TYR A 47 -5.95 -1.88 -0.68
C TYR A 47 -6.84 -3.14 -0.57
N GLU A 48 -8.16 -2.96 -0.55
CA GLU A 48 -9.11 -4.08 -0.51
C GLU A 48 -9.11 -4.89 -1.81
N ARG A 49 -9.00 -4.24 -2.97
CA ARG A 49 -8.93 -4.90 -4.28
C ARG A 49 -7.62 -5.68 -4.48
N LEU A 50 -6.52 -5.22 -3.88
CA LEU A 50 -5.23 -5.91 -3.84
C LEU A 50 -5.20 -7.11 -2.85
N GLY A 51 -6.26 -7.33 -2.07
CA GLY A 51 -6.31 -8.41 -1.06
C GLY A 51 -5.67 -8.06 0.29
N GLY A 52 -5.41 -6.78 0.54
CA GLY A 52 -4.88 -6.27 1.81
C GLY A 52 -3.42 -6.60 2.09
N VAL A 53 -2.97 -6.29 3.32
CA VAL A 53 -1.55 -6.27 3.70
C VAL A 53 -0.80 -7.59 3.45
N VAL A 54 -1.46 -8.75 3.58
CA VAL A 54 -0.80 -10.06 3.39
C VAL A 54 -0.48 -10.31 1.90
N ALA A 55 -1.41 -9.98 1.01
CA ALA A 55 -1.19 -10.09 -0.43
C ALA A 55 -0.17 -9.04 -0.92
N ILE A 56 -0.28 -7.81 -0.42
CA ILE A 56 0.69 -6.73 -0.67
C ILE A 56 2.10 -7.13 -0.23
N ALA A 57 2.24 -7.69 0.98
CA ALA A 57 3.53 -8.15 1.50
C ALA A 57 4.16 -9.24 0.63
N ALA A 58 3.37 -10.19 0.11
CA ALA A 58 3.87 -11.23 -0.79
C ALA A 58 4.41 -10.66 -2.12
N VAL A 59 3.70 -9.68 -2.72
CA VAL A 59 4.19 -8.96 -3.91
C VAL A 59 5.48 -8.21 -3.60
N VAL A 60 5.53 -7.48 -2.48
CA VAL A 60 6.69 -6.68 -2.06
C VAL A 60 7.91 -7.53 -1.71
N ASP A 61 7.70 -8.71 -1.13
CA ASP A 61 8.74 -9.70 -0.82
C ASP A 61 9.44 -10.18 -2.11
N HIS A 62 8.65 -10.71 -3.06
CA HIS A 62 9.12 -11.13 -4.39
C HIS A 62 9.81 -9.98 -5.13
N PHE A 63 9.17 -8.80 -5.19
CA PHE A 63 9.69 -7.61 -5.85
C PHE A 63 11.05 -7.18 -5.30
N SER A 64 11.19 -7.13 -3.98
CA SER A 64 12.44 -6.67 -3.36
C SER A 64 13.58 -7.67 -3.61
N ASP A 65 13.28 -8.97 -3.63
CA ASP A 65 14.25 -10.00 -3.99
C ASP A 65 14.60 -10.01 -5.48
N ALA A 66 13.63 -9.67 -6.35
CA ALA A 66 13.87 -9.50 -7.78
C ALA A 66 14.79 -8.30 -8.06
N VAL A 67 14.53 -7.15 -7.42
CA VAL A 67 15.40 -5.95 -7.50
C VAL A 67 16.84 -6.26 -7.08
N VAL A 68 17.06 -7.06 -6.03
CA VAL A 68 18.41 -7.48 -5.59
C VAL A 68 19.16 -8.25 -6.68
N ARG A 69 18.46 -9.14 -7.41
CA ARG A 69 19.01 -9.96 -8.49
C ARG A 69 19.12 -9.21 -9.83
N ASN A 70 18.39 -8.11 -10.00
CA ASN A 70 18.33 -7.36 -11.25
C ASN A 70 19.72 -6.83 -11.66
N PRO A 71 20.15 -7.02 -12.92
CA PRO A 71 21.50 -6.66 -13.33
C PRO A 71 21.75 -5.14 -13.43
N MET A 72 20.70 -4.33 -13.60
CA MET A 72 20.80 -2.87 -13.76
C MET A 72 20.71 -2.14 -12.42
N VAL A 73 19.84 -2.60 -11.51
CA VAL A 73 19.55 -1.88 -10.24
C VAL A 73 19.98 -2.63 -8.97
N GLY A 74 20.34 -3.91 -9.09
CA GLY A 74 20.73 -4.79 -7.98
C GLY A 74 22.25 -5.02 -7.85
N GLN A 75 22.62 -6.26 -7.48
CA GLN A 75 24.00 -6.69 -7.19
C GLN A 75 25.03 -6.47 -8.31
N LYS A 76 24.58 -6.37 -9.57
CA LYS A 76 25.46 -6.14 -10.73
C LYS A 76 25.33 -4.74 -11.33
N SER A 77 24.59 -3.85 -10.65
CA SER A 77 24.35 -2.47 -11.10
C SER A 77 25.65 -1.75 -11.43
N LYS A 78 25.64 -0.93 -12.49
CA LYS A 78 26.76 -0.05 -12.83
C LYS A 78 26.90 1.09 -11.81
N ASN A 79 25.78 1.57 -11.24
CA ASN A 79 25.77 2.54 -10.15
C ASN A 79 26.41 1.91 -8.88
N PRO A 80 27.54 2.46 -8.39
CA PRO A 80 28.27 1.86 -7.29
C PRO A 80 27.52 1.96 -5.96
N GLN A 81 26.66 2.97 -5.77
CA GLN A 81 25.88 3.13 -4.54
C GLN A 81 24.74 2.09 -4.46
N LEU A 82 24.04 1.85 -5.58
CA LEU A 82 23.08 0.74 -5.66
C LEU A 82 23.76 -0.62 -5.49
N ARG A 83 24.88 -0.85 -6.18
CA ARG A 83 25.64 -2.10 -6.07
C ARG A 83 26.13 -2.35 -4.64
N GLU A 84 26.66 -1.33 -3.97
CA GLU A 84 27.11 -1.43 -2.58
C GLU A 84 25.97 -1.79 -1.63
N TRP A 85 24.81 -1.12 -1.72
CA TRP A 85 23.65 -1.45 -0.91
C TRP A 85 23.21 -2.92 -1.09
N HIS A 86 23.10 -3.38 -2.34
CA HIS A 86 22.68 -4.75 -2.67
C HIS A 86 23.74 -5.83 -2.39
N THR A 87 24.95 -5.48 -1.97
CA THR A 87 26.03 -6.45 -1.67
C THR A 87 26.54 -6.39 -0.23
N LYS A 88 26.43 -5.24 0.44
CA LYS A 88 26.93 -5.02 1.82
C LYS A 88 25.85 -4.61 2.84
N SER A 89 24.58 -4.53 2.44
CA SER A 89 23.49 -4.09 3.34
C SER A 89 22.23 -4.95 3.25
N LEU A 90 22.35 -6.21 2.78
CA LEU A 90 21.22 -7.12 2.63
C LEU A 90 20.62 -7.59 3.96
N GLU A 91 21.35 -7.49 5.08
CA GLU A 91 20.81 -7.68 6.43
C GLU A 91 19.70 -6.68 6.77
N ARG A 92 19.62 -5.55 6.07
CA ARG A 92 18.56 -4.53 6.20
C ARG A 92 17.37 -4.76 5.26
N LEU A 93 17.46 -5.73 4.34
CA LEU A 93 16.40 -6.03 3.37
C LEU A 93 15.04 -6.38 4.01
N PRO A 94 14.95 -7.12 5.15
CA PRO A 94 13.66 -7.36 5.81
C PRO A 94 12.98 -6.07 6.26
N GLY A 95 13.75 -5.12 6.79
CA GLY A 95 13.24 -3.79 7.16
C GLY A 95 12.77 -2.99 5.93
N LEU A 96 13.48 -3.08 4.80
CA LEU A 96 13.05 -2.44 3.56
C LEU A 96 11.75 -3.05 3.00
N LYS A 97 11.62 -4.39 3.03
CA LYS A 97 10.39 -5.10 2.64
C LYS A 97 9.19 -4.63 3.48
N PHE A 98 9.38 -4.48 4.80
CA PHE A 98 8.35 -3.93 5.69
C PHE A 98 7.97 -2.49 5.32
N MET A 99 8.93 -1.57 5.16
CA MET A 99 8.64 -0.17 4.83
C MET A 99 7.96 -0.01 3.46
N ARG A 100 8.36 -0.82 2.46
CA ARG A 100 7.69 -0.87 1.15
C ARG A 100 6.25 -1.38 1.26
N THR A 101 6.02 -2.40 2.09
CA THR A 101 4.66 -2.92 2.38
C THR A 101 3.79 -1.84 3.00
N LEU A 102 4.30 -1.08 3.99
CA LEU A 102 3.57 0.04 4.59
C LEU A 102 3.24 1.14 3.58
N TRP A 103 4.18 1.52 2.71
CA TRP A 103 3.93 2.53 1.68
C TRP A 103 2.82 2.09 0.71
N VAL A 104 2.86 0.85 0.21
CA VAL A 104 1.78 0.32 -0.65
C VAL A 104 0.45 0.29 0.11
N CYS A 105 0.44 -0.10 1.39
CA CYS A 105 -0.79 -0.13 2.19
C CYS A 105 -1.39 1.27 2.36
N ASP A 106 -0.58 2.30 2.59
CA ASP A 106 -1.06 3.68 2.78
C ASP A 106 -1.58 4.28 1.47
N VAL A 107 -0.76 4.24 0.41
CA VAL A 107 -1.08 4.85 -0.89
C VAL A 107 -2.27 4.19 -1.60
N SER A 108 -2.56 2.92 -1.29
CA SER A 108 -3.74 2.20 -1.80
C SER A 108 -5.03 2.43 -0.97
N GLY A 109 -4.99 3.32 0.03
CA GLY A 109 -6.16 3.62 0.87
C GLY A 109 -6.43 2.57 1.95
N GLY A 110 -5.38 1.91 2.43
CA GLY A 110 -5.45 0.95 3.55
C GLY A 110 -5.38 1.61 4.93
N PRO A 111 -5.52 0.81 6.00
CA PRO A 111 -5.57 1.30 7.37
C PRO A 111 -4.19 1.61 7.98
N PHE A 112 -3.10 1.18 7.32
CA PHE A 112 -1.73 1.39 7.80
C PHE A 112 -1.16 2.67 7.21
N LYS A 113 -0.48 3.46 8.05
CA LYS A 113 0.18 4.70 7.64
C LYS A 113 1.69 4.54 7.51
N PHE A 114 2.25 5.12 6.46
CA PHE A 114 3.69 5.19 6.26
C PHE A 114 4.27 6.34 7.08
N THR A 115 5.37 6.07 7.78
CA THR A 115 6.15 7.09 8.48
C THR A 115 7.56 7.09 7.91
N ALA A 116 8.01 8.25 7.41
CA ALA A 116 9.36 8.38 6.88
C ALA A 116 10.42 8.10 7.98
N THR A 117 11.42 7.29 7.65
CA THR A 117 12.58 7.03 8.55
C THR A 117 13.60 8.17 8.54
N ARG A 118 13.49 9.07 7.56
CA ARG A 118 14.22 10.33 7.45
C ARG A 118 13.22 11.41 7.05
N PRO A 119 13.05 12.49 7.85
CA PRO A 119 12.25 13.62 7.43
C PRO A 119 12.81 14.25 6.15
N GLY A 120 11.91 14.75 5.31
CA GLY A 120 12.22 15.44 4.06
C GLY A 120 11.23 16.57 3.78
N ALA A 121 11.23 17.08 2.55
CA ALA A 121 10.29 18.06 2.04
C ALA A 121 8.86 17.49 1.89
N THR A 122 8.72 16.17 1.72
CA THR A 122 7.42 15.47 1.70
C THR A 122 7.23 14.62 2.96
N PRO A 123 5.98 14.28 3.34
CA PRO A 123 5.71 13.35 4.44
C PRO A 123 6.32 11.95 4.25
N LEU A 124 6.69 11.58 3.02
CA LEU A 124 7.32 10.30 2.71
C LEU A 124 8.86 10.37 2.79
N GLY A 125 9.46 11.55 2.66
CA GLY A 125 10.91 11.77 2.77
C GLY A 125 11.74 10.94 1.78
N LEU A 126 11.17 10.63 0.61
CA LEU A 126 11.78 9.72 -0.36
C LEU A 126 13.05 10.29 -0.95
N GLU A 127 13.16 11.60 -1.10
CA GLU A 127 14.36 12.26 -1.55
C GLU A 127 15.51 12.05 -0.57
N GLU A 128 15.34 12.21 0.75
CA GLU A 128 16.42 11.98 1.73
C GLU A 128 16.70 10.50 2.01
N ALA A 129 15.72 9.63 1.76
CA ALA A 129 15.92 8.18 1.74
C ALA A 129 16.81 7.74 0.57
N HIS A 130 16.66 8.35 -0.61
CA HIS A 130 17.33 7.91 -1.85
C HIS A 130 18.48 8.82 -2.34
N ARG A 131 18.66 10.03 -1.77
CA ARG A 131 19.66 11.05 -2.20
C ARG A 131 21.05 10.48 -2.45
N ASN A 132 21.55 9.67 -1.51
CA ASN A 132 22.88 9.08 -1.59
C ASN A 132 22.99 7.91 -2.57
N LEU A 133 21.87 7.29 -2.97
CA LEU A 133 21.85 6.21 -3.97
C LEU A 133 22.00 6.73 -5.41
N ARG A 134 21.75 8.03 -5.63
CA ARG A 134 21.91 8.71 -6.93
C ARG A 134 21.20 7.98 -8.08
N ILE A 135 19.98 7.53 -7.82
CA ILE A 135 19.17 6.75 -8.75
C ILE A 135 18.85 7.61 -9.98
N SER A 136 19.30 7.16 -11.15
CA SER A 136 18.98 7.81 -12.41
C SER A 136 17.52 7.56 -12.84
N PRO A 137 16.92 8.39 -13.70
CA PRO A 137 15.57 8.15 -14.21
C PRO A 137 15.38 6.77 -14.84
N ALA A 138 16.38 6.25 -15.57
CA ALA A 138 16.33 4.93 -16.18
C ALA A 138 16.42 3.78 -15.16
N GLU A 139 17.15 3.97 -14.06
CA GLU A 139 17.18 3.00 -12.95
C GLU A 139 15.85 3.00 -12.17
N PHE A 140 15.22 4.16 -12.00
CA PHE A 140 13.87 4.24 -11.46
C PHE A 140 12.86 3.49 -12.34
N ASP A 141 12.92 3.71 -13.67
CA ASP A 141 12.03 3.04 -14.63
C ASP A 141 12.21 1.51 -14.63
N GLU A 142 13.45 1.02 -14.46
CA GLU A 142 13.72 -0.41 -14.33
C GLU A 142 13.19 -1.00 -13.00
N VAL A 143 13.24 -0.25 -11.90
CA VAL A 143 12.58 -0.66 -10.64
C VAL A 143 11.06 -0.70 -10.82
N ALA A 144 10.46 0.26 -11.51
CA ALA A 144 9.03 0.26 -11.84
C ALA A 144 8.66 -0.94 -12.73
N ALA A 145 9.52 -1.30 -13.69
CA ALA A 145 9.35 -2.49 -14.52
C ALA A 145 9.43 -3.80 -13.69
N GLU A 146 10.33 -3.89 -12.71
CA GLU A 146 10.43 -5.04 -11.78
C GLU A 146 9.21 -5.17 -10.86
N LEU A 147 8.64 -4.04 -10.42
CA LEU A 147 7.36 -4.02 -9.72
C LEU A 147 6.24 -4.53 -10.64
N GLY A 148 6.21 -4.07 -11.90
CA GLY A 148 5.27 -4.55 -12.92
C GLY A 148 5.34 -6.06 -13.14
N ARG A 149 6.55 -6.62 -13.26
CA ARG A 149 6.79 -8.07 -13.38
C ARG A 149 6.36 -8.85 -12.13
N SER A 150 6.52 -8.27 -10.94
CA SER A 150 6.09 -8.89 -9.69
C SER A 150 4.56 -8.89 -9.55
N LEU A 151 3.89 -7.81 -9.97
CA LEU A 151 2.41 -7.76 -10.04
C LEU A 151 1.86 -8.80 -11.04
N ASP A 152 2.55 -9.02 -12.18
CA ASP A 152 2.20 -10.08 -13.14
C ASP A 152 2.41 -11.49 -12.56
N HIS A 153 3.48 -11.72 -11.79
CA HIS A 153 3.74 -13.00 -11.12
C HIS A 153 2.57 -13.42 -10.22
N PHE A 154 2.04 -12.48 -9.43
CA PHE A 154 0.86 -12.68 -8.58
C PHE A 154 -0.48 -12.55 -9.32
N LYS A 155 -0.47 -12.33 -10.64
CA LYS A 155 -1.65 -12.18 -11.50
C LYS A 155 -2.60 -11.07 -11.03
N VAL A 156 -2.04 -9.97 -10.49
CA VAL A 156 -2.82 -8.79 -10.11
C VAL A 156 -3.55 -8.26 -11.36
N PRO A 157 -4.87 -7.98 -11.29
CA PRO A 157 -5.61 -7.61 -12.49
C PRO A 157 -5.13 -6.27 -13.06
N LYS A 158 -5.35 -6.08 -14.38
CA LYS A 158 -4.76 -4.98 -15.15
C LYS A 158 -5.07 -3.59 -14.57
N ARG A 159 -6.25 -3.39 -13.98
CA ARG A 159 -6.67 -2.13 -13.36
C ARG A 159 -5.82 -1.84 -12.13
N GLU A 160 -5.82 -2.75 -11.16
CA GLU A 160 -5.09 -2.61 -9.89
C GLU A 160 -3.59 -2.50 -10.14
N LYS A 161 -3.05 -3.24 -11.12
CA LYS A 161 -1.66 -3.10 -11.56
C LYS A 161 -1.34 -1.70 -12.08
N ALA A 162 -2.23 -1.10 -12.89
CA ALA A 162 -2.03 0.24 -13.42
C ALA A 162 -2.05 1.28 -12.30
N GLU A 163 -3.03 1.22 -11.39
CA GLU A 163 -3.14 2.13 -10.25
C GLU A 163 -1.90 2.06 -9.32
N VAL A 164 -1.37 0.85 -9.06
CA VAL A 164 -0.12 0.68 -8.27
C VAL A 164 1.10 1.26 -8.99
N LEU A 165 1.22 1.08 -10.32
CA LEU A 165 2.35 1.62 -11.08
C LEU A 165 2.29 3.13 -11.26
N GLU A 166 1.08 3.71 -11.36
CA GLU A 166 0.85 5.15 -11.36
C GLU A 166 1.24 5.77 -10.01
N ALA A 167 0.77 5.19 -8.90
CA ALA A 167 1.16 5.59 -7.55
C ALA A 167 2.68 5.48 -7.31
N PHE A 168 3.34 4.46 -7.87
CA PHE A 168 4.80 4.36 -7.83
C PHE A 168 5.47 5.47 -8.66
N ALA A 169 5.03 5.69 -9.89
CA ALA A 169 5.61 6.67 -10.82
C ALA A 169 5.53 8.11 -10.31
N ALA A 170 4.52 8.47 -9.52
CA ALA A 170 4.37 9.78 -8.89
C ALA A 170 5.58 10.22 -8.05
N HIS A 171 6.40 9.28 -7.55
CA HIS A 171 7.57 9.56 -6.72
C HIS A 171 8.90 9.69 -7.49
N LYS A 172 8.88 9.68 -8.83
CA LYS A 172 10.09 9.67 -9.66
C LYS A 172 11.01 10.86 -9.39
N ASP A 173 10.45 12.05 -9.24
CA ASP A 173 11.23 13.28 -9.04
C ASP A 173 11.91 13.29 -7.66
N GLU A 174 11.19 12.88 -6.60
CA GLU A 174 11.76 12.74 -5.25
C GLU A 174 12.93 11.73 -5.24
N VAL A 175 12.70 10.53 -5.77
CA VAL A 175 13.68 9.43 -5.74
C VAL A 175 14.92 9.72 -6.59
N THR A 176 14.77 10.45 -7.69
CA THR A 176 15.88 10.78 -8.61
C THR A 176 16.57 12.11 -8.29
N ALA A 177 16.08 12.92 -7.34
CA ALA A 177 16.66 14.22 -6.97
C ALA A 177 18.18 14.16 -6.67
N GLY A 178 18.64 13.08 -6.02
CA GLY A 178 20.06 12.85 -5.72
C GLY A 178 20.97 12.64 -6.93
N TYR A 179 20.41 12.23 -8.07
CA TYR A 179 21.15 12.08 -9.34
C TYR A 179 21.44 13.45 -9.98
N PHE A 180 20.45 14.34 -9.97
CA PHE A 180 20.56 15.68 -10.55
C PHE A 180 21.40 16.64 -9.68
N ALA A 181 21.33 16.50 -8.36
CA ALA A 181 22.07 17.34 -7.39
C ALA A 181 23.61 17.26 -7.48
N LYS A 182 24.17 16.39 -8.33
CA LYS A 182 25.63 16.27 -8.57
C LYS A 182 26.05 16.72 -9.99
N ARG A 183 25.13 17.35 -10.74
CA ARG A 183 25.37 17.88 -12.10
C ARG A 183 25.30 19.41 -12.18
N GLY A 184 24.98 20.08 -11.08
CA GLY A 184 25.41 21.45 -10.78
C GLY A 184 26.62 21.42 -9.87
#